data_AF-A0A970TW28-F1
#
_entry.id   AF-A0A970TW28-F1
#
_cell.length_a   1.000
_cell.length_b   1.000
_cell.length_c   1.000
_cell.angle_alpha   90.00
_cell.angle_beta   90.00
_cell.angle_gamma   90.00
#
_symmetry.space_group_name_H-M   'P 1'
#
loop_
_entity.id
_entity.type
_entity.pdbx_description
1 polymer ?
#
loop_
_entity_poly.entity_id
_entity_poly.type
_entity_poly.pdbx_seq_one_letter_code
_entity_poly.pdbx_strand_id
1 'polypeptide(L)'
;SIQYALLGVGSGVEVSEQRSLLKDGKVLADLSTHSFNRDDGTWVSSQPFRVPTNLQPGTYTIMTSVRTARSAISGQAAFNIY
;
A
#
# COMPACT_ATOMS: atom_id res chain seq x y z
N SER A 1 -3.00 7.68 -1.40
CA SER A 1 -3.58 6.85 -0.33
C SER A 1 -4.56 5.87 -0.95
N ILE A 2 -4.91 4.80 -0.24
CA ILE A 2 -6.03 3.92 -0.63
C ILE A 2 -7.06 3.95 0.49
N GLN A 3 -8.33 4.06 0.13
CA GLN A 3 -9.46 3.85 1.04
C GLN A 3 -10.03 2.46 0.78
N TYR A 4 -10.36 1.75 1.86
CA TYR A 4 -10.94 0.41 1.77
C TYR A 4 -11.91 0.18 2.92
N ALA A 5 -12.84 -0.76 2.73
CA ALA A 5 -13.77 -1.18 3.75
C ALA A 5 -13.46 -2.62 4.18
N LEU A 6 -13.51 -2.87 5.48
CA LEU A 6 -13.55 -4.20 6.08
C LEU A 6 -14.95 -4.37 6.64
N LEU A 7 -15.68 -5.36 6.14
CA LEU A 7 -17.07 -5.61 6.54
C LEU A 7 -17.24 -7.10 6.84
N GLY A 8 -17.87 -7.42 7.96
CA GLY A 8 -18.14 -8.80 8.35
C GLY A 8 -16.89 -9.57 8.79
N VAL A 9 -15.80 -8.87 9.12
CA VAL A 9 -14.59 -9.47 9.70
C VAL A 9 -14.59 -9.42 11.23
N GLY A 10 -15.51 -8.64 11.82
CA GLY A 10 -15.63 -8.49 13.28
C GLY A 10 -14.65 -7.47 13.85
N SER A 11 -14.20 -7.68 15.08
CA SER A 11 -13.21 -6.81 15.74
C SER A 11 -11.83 -7.44 15.79
N GLY A 12 -10.79 -6.60 15.73
CA GLY A 12 -9.40 -6.99 15.96
C GLY A 12 -8.77 -7.85 14.86
N VAL A 13 -9.14 -7.63 13.59
CA VAL A 13 -8.53 -8.36 12.47
C VAL A 13 -7.17 -7.76 12.14
N GLU A 14 -6.17 -8.63 12.03
CA GLU A 14 -4.85 -8.22 11.55
C GLU A 14 -4.91 -7.86 10.06
N VAL A 15 -4.47 -6.65 9.76
CA VAL A 15 -4.35 -6.09 8.43
C VAL A 15 -2.90 -5.75 8.17
N SER A 16 -2.30 -6.36 7.16
CA SER A 16 -0.98 -6.00 6.65
C SER A 16 -1.12 -5.02 5.49
N GLU A 17 -0.53 -3.84 5.59
CA GLU A 17 -0.42 -2.85 4.52
C GLU A 17 1.01 -2.81 3.99
N GLN A 18 1.18 -3.03 2.70
CA GLN A 18 2.47 -2.99 1.99
C GLN A 18 2.45 -1.94 0.88
N ARG A 19 3.57 -1.22 0.70
CA ARG A 19 3.82 -0.33 -0.44
C ARG A 19 5.03 -0.80 -1.20
N SER A 20 4.86 -0.97 -2.50
CA SER A 20 5.95 -1.31 -3.42
C SER A 20 6.11 -0.20 -4.46
N LEU A 21 7.36 0.12 -4.78
CA LEU A 21 7.72 0.99 -5.88
C LEU A 21 7.84 0.16 -7.15
N LEU A 22 7.20 0.62 -8.22
CA LEU A 22 7.26 0.01 -9.53
C LEU A 22 7.82 0.99 -10.56
N LYS A 23 8.49 0.42 -11.56
CA LYS A 23 8.90 1.08 -12.80
C LYS A 23 8.57 0.14 -13.95
N ASP A 24 7.85 0.66 -14.95
CA ASP A 24 7.45 -0.10 -16.14
C ASP A 24 6.76 -1.43 -15.81
N GLY A 25 5.89 -1.41 -14.78
CA GLY A 25 5.15 -2.57 -14.29
C GLY A 25 5.96 -3.57 -13.44
N LYS A 26 7.27 -3.36 -13.27
CA LYS A 26 8.14 -4.21 -12.45
C LYS A 26 8.35 -3.62 -11.07
N VAL A 27 8.28 -4.45 -10.04
CA VAL A 27 8.64 -4.04 -8.66
C VAL A 27 10.14 -3.78 -8.61
N LEU A 28 10.49 -2.56 -8.21
CA LEU A 28 11.87 -2.14 -7.95
C LEU A 28 12.26 -2.33 -6.49
N ALA A 29 11.35 -2.01 -5.57
CA ALA A 29 11.61 -2.09 -4.13
C ALA A 29 10.31 -2.14 -3.33
N ASP A 30 10.35 -2.78 -2.16
CA ASP A 30 9.35 -2.60 -1.12
C ASP A 30 9.73 -1.41 -0.24
N LEU A 31 8.81 -0.45 -0.10
CA LEU A 31 9.07 0.81 0.61
C LEU A 31 8.65 0.75 2.07
N SER A 32 7.56 0.02 2.37
CA SER A 32 7.10 -0.19 3.74
C SER A 32 6.12 -1.35 3.83
N THR A 33 6.15 -2.05 4.97
CA THR A 33 5.15 -3.03 5.38
C THR A 33 4.81 -2.82 6.85
N HIS A 34 3.54 -2.73 7.18
CA HIS A 34 3.07 -2.56 8.56
C HIS A 34 1.80 -3.38 8.80
N SER A 35 1.71 -4.01 9.98
CA SER A 35 0.50 -4.66 10.45
C SER A 35 -0.27 -3.77 11.42
N PHE A 36 -1.59 -3.84 11.37
CA PHE A 36 -2.53 -3.14 12.24
C PHE A 36 -3.62 -4.10 12.68
N ASN A 37 -4.16 -3.93 13.88
CA ASN A 37 -5.46 -4.51 14.22
C ASN A 37 -6.55 -3.51 13.87
N ARG A 38 -7.52 -3.94 13.07
CA ARG A 38 -8.66 -3.10 12.66
C ARG A 38 -9.97 -3.83 12.89
N ASP A 39 -10.96 -3.07 13.32
CA ASP A 39 -12.34 -3.52 13.38
C ASP A 39 -13.03 -3.29 12.03
N ASP A 40 -14.22 -3.87 11.89
CA ASP A 40 -15.16 -3.55 10.82
C ASP A 40 -15.33 -2.03 10.67
N GLY A 41 -15.23 -1.56 9.44
CA GLY A 41 -15.33 -0.15 9.12
C GLY A 41 -14.63 0.25 7.83
N THR A 42 -14.69 1.56 7.56
CA THR A 42 -13.97 2.16 6.44
C THR A 42 -12.68 2.79 6.93
N TRP A 43 -11.60 2.47 6.25
CA TRP A 43 -10.27 2.89 6.64
C TRP A 43 -9.52 3.52 5.49
N VAL A 44 -8.62 4.44 5.82
CA VAL A 44 -7.72 5.08 4.86
C VAL A 44 -6.29 4.72 5.22
N SER A 45 -5.56 4.17 4.27
CA SER A 45 -4.12 3.94 4.42
C SER A 45 -3.37 5.26 4.25
N SER A 46 -2.74 5.71 5.33
CA SER A 46 -2.03 7.00 5.42
C SER A 46 -0.54 6.89 5.71
N GLN A 47 0.06 5.68 5.80
CA GLN A 47 1.50 5.62 6.10
C GLN A 47 2.32 6.35 5.04
N PRO A 48 3.34 7.10 5.49
CA PRO A 48 4.32 7.65 4.61
C PRO A 48 5.19 6.55 4.00
N PHE A 49 5.85 6.89 2.90
CA PHE A 49 6.93 6.09 2.31
C PHE A 49 8.10 7.01 2.00
N ARG A 50 9.31 6.46 2.00
CA ARG A 50 10.50 7.16 1.51
C ARG A 50 10.80 6.69 0.11
N VAL A 51 10.98 7.64 -0.80
CA VAL A 51 11.46 7.35 -2.16
C VAL A 51 12.97 7.09 -2.10
N PRO A 52 13.48 6.00 -2.68
CA PRO A 52 14.91 5.77 -2.81
C PRO A 52 15.62 6.95 -3.49
N THR A 53 16.80 7.34 -3.00
CA THR A 53 17.48 8.58 -3.43
C THR A 53 18.25 8.45 -4.74
N ASN A 54 18.46 7.22 -5.24
CA ASN A 54 19.23 6.91 -6.44
C ASN A 54 18.35 6.60 -7.67
N LEU A 55 17.09 7.00 -7.64
CA LEU A 55 16.19 6.81 -8.78
C LEU A 55 16.53 7.79 -9.90
N GLN A 56 16.60 7.28 -11.12
CA GLN A 56 16.71 8.13 -12.31
C GLN A 56 15.40 8.89 -12.55
N PRO A 57 15.44 10.08 -13.16
CA PRO A 57 14.23 10.80 -13.57
C PRO A 57 13.28 9.93 -14.41
N GLY A 58 11.98 10.16 -14.24
CA GLY A 58 10.92 9.49 -14.98
C GLY A 58 9.70 9.14 -14.13
N THR A 59 8.74 8.46 -14.75
CA THR A 59 7.49 8.04 -14.09
C THR A 59 7.69 6.74 -13.31
N TYR A 60 7.14 6.70 -12.09
CA TYR A 60 7.11 5.55 -11.20
C TYR A 60 5.69 5.34 -10.68
N THR A 61 5.42 4.15 -10.18
CA THR A 61 4.12 3.81 -9.58
C THR A 61 4.32 3.30 -8.17
N ILE A 62 3.52 3.79 -7.22
CA ILE A 62 3.37 3.17 -5.91
C ILE A 62 2.20 2.22 -5.98
N MET A 63 2.44 0.93 -5.75
CA MET A 63 1.40 -0.06 -5.52
C MET A 63 1.22 -0.23 -4.02
N THR A 64 0.03 0.08 -3.53
CA THR A 64 -0.37 -0.19 -2.14
C THR A 64 -1.22 -1.45 -2.12
N SER A 65 -0.87 -2.42 -1.28
CA SER A 65 -1.65 -3.63 -1.05
C SER A 65 -2.05 -3.70 0.42
N VAL A 66 -3.32 -3.98 0.67
CA VAL A 66 -3.89 -4.21 2.00
C VAL A 66 -4.37 -5.65 2.03
N ARG A 67 -3.96 -6.42 3.03
CA ARG A 67 -4.26 -7.85 3.13
C ARG A 67 -4.72 -8.22 4.53
N THR A 68 -5.70 -9.10 4.59
CA THR A 68 -6.07 -9.87 5.79
C THR A 68 -5.76 -11.35 5.54
N ALA A 69 -6.06 -12.22 6.50
CA ALA A 69 -5.96 -13.66 6.30
C ALA A 69 -6.85 -14.21 5.16
N ARG A 70 -7.90 -13.48 4.76
CA ARG A 70 -8.93 -13.98 3.81
C ARG A 70 -9.19 -13.09 2.60
N SER A 71 -8.67 -11.87 2.60
CA SER A 71 -8.98 -10.89 1.57
C SER A 71 -7.79 -9.99 1.29
N ALA A 72 -7.75 -9.43 0.08
CA ALA A 72 -6.76 -8.45 -0.31
C ALA A 72 -7.39 -7.41 -1.24
N ILE A 73 -6.92 -6.17 -1.12
CA ILE A 73 -7.23 -5.09 -2.06
C ILE A 73 -5.93 -4.35 -2.37
N SER A 74 -5.82 -3.85 -3.60
CA SER A 74 -4.67 -3.07 -4.03
C SER A 74 -5.09 -1.84 -4.79
N GLY A 75 -4.26 -0.80 -4.73
CA GLY A 75 -4.43 0.44 -5.48
C GLY A 75 -3.07 0.96 -5.94
N GLN A 76 -3.08 1.72 -7.04
CA GLN A 76 -1.86 2.25 -7.65
C GLN A 76 -1.95 3.77 -7.79
N ALA A 77 -0.83 4.44 -7.61
CA ALA A 77 -0.69 5.87 -7.88
C ALA A 77 0.63 6.14 -8.61
N ALA A 78 0.57 6.84 -9.73
CA ALA A 78 1.74 7.23 -10.50
C ALA A 78 2.27 8.60 -10.04
N PHE A 79 3.59 8.77 -10.11
CA PHE A 79 4.28 10.03 -9.83
C PHE A 79 5.53 10.16 -10.70
N ASN A 80 6.04 11.37 -10.86
CA ASN A 80 7.25 11.65 -11.64
C ASN A 80 8.39 12.13 -10.73
N ILE A 81 9.59 11.70 -11.06
CA ILE A 81 10.84 12.24 -10.54
C ILE A 81 11.50 13.04 -11.67
N TYR A 82 11.97 14.25 -11.36
CA TYR A 82 12.64 15.16 -12.29
C TYR A 82 14.06 15.43 -11.83
#